data_AF-A0A497KA41-F1
#
_entry.id   AF-A0A497KA41-F1
#
_cell.length_a   1.000
_cell.length_b   1.000
_cell.length_c   1.000
_cell.angle_alpha   90.00
_cell.angle_beta   90.00
_cell.angle_gamma   90.00
#
_symmetry.space_group_name_H-M   'P 1'
#
loop_
_entity.id
_entity.type
_entity.pdbx_description
1 polymer ?
#
loop_
_entity_poly.entity_id
_entity_poly.type
_entity_poly.pdbx_seq_one_letter_code
_entity_poly.pdbx_strand_id
1 'polypeptide(L)'
;MNKVLKKCLETANSNAVAVCVYGETAYRFSEETEIVDALIVMKDFKREIASYGKRVNGFKLNIIALDKELFEKDVKMGFFGEFVSDILLAPYLPLLNHRYLKAVELQTKKRNVKTILENLILELPELCQELLIKPEYFIHEIAYRKTKIFPQIKHSSASFFKEVLKNKNIEHVMEGFKLALKELEKEGLVEFSNEYVKIKPSFIDEVKKQKFRIIFKKLQRKVLSTVLELIPKTSGPLIFEEIIPYREFKGSEKYLYISTPMGLVSLKERVSIEDFIPKFFPEYLSFELNEIGGILNSVYLLTIKLKDRSEKRVVVKKFKDWLGLKWFPITLWTLGTKSFAVLGESRLEREYAINKFLQENGFNVPEIIYVSPKEGLIFQEYVDGISLVEIIKEILSGKTENLSRNLKLIEKVGNEMAKIHALNVSLGDSKPENMLIAKDGKVYFVDLEQASRDGNKAWDIAEFLYYSGHYALPTS
;
A
#
# COMPACT_ATOMS: atom_id res chain seq x y z
N MET A 1 -14.93 5.78 37.66
CA MET A 1 -15.81 5.15 36.65
C MET A 1 -17.30 5.07 37.04
N ASN A 2 -17.69 4.50 38.19
CA ASN A 2 -19.13 4.42 38.58
C ASN A 2 -19.88 5.79 38.56
N LYS A 3 -19.20 6.87 38.96
CA LYS A 3 -19.75 8.25 38.90
C LYS A 3 -19.97 8.73 37.47
N VAL A 4 -19.08 8.38 36.54
CA VAL A 4 -19.20 8.69 35.10
C VAL A 4 -20.42 7.97 34.54
N LEU A 5 -20.54 6.66 34.78
CA LEU A 5 -21.70 5.88 34.34
C LEU A 5 -23.01 6.48 34.87
N LYS A 6 -23.08 6.80 36.18
CA LYS A 6 -24.27 7.43 36.76
C LYS A 6 -24.65 8.72 36.03
N LYS A 7 -23.68 9.61 35.78
CA LYS A 7 -23.94 10.87 35.07
C LYS A 7 -24.35 10.67 33.62
N CYS A 8 -23.78 9.66 32.95
CA CYS A 8 -24.19 9.26 31.60
C CYS A 8 -25.65 8.76 31.60
N LEU A 9 -26.04 7.90 32.55
CA LEU A 9 -27.40 7.38 32.65
C LEU A 9 -28.43 8.48 32.97
N GLU A 10 -28.07 9.43 33.84
CA GLU A 10 -28.89 10.63 34.11
C GLU A 10 -29.07 11.48 32.83
N THR A 11 -28.02 11.62 32.02
CA THR A 11 -28.08 12.37 30.75
C THR A 11 -28.93 11.63 29.72
N ALA A 12 -28.91 10.30 29.74
CA ALA A 12 -29.64 9.45 28.81
C ALA A 12 -31.13 9.24 29.19
N ASN A 13 -31.58 9.70 30.36
CA ASN A 13 -32.93 9.44 30.90
C ASN A 13 -33.35 7.95 30.74
N SER A 14 -32.44 7.03 31.07
CA SER A 14 -32.64 5.57 30.99
C SER A 14 -32.75 4.94 29.59
N ASN A 15 -32.54 5.69 28.49
CA ASN A 15 -32.56 5.17 27.12
C ASN A 15 -31.17 4.74 26.61
N ALA A 16 -30.18 4.58 27.49
CA ALA A 16 -28.82 4.20 27.11
C ALA A 16 -28.76 2.72 26.68
N VAL A 17 -28.33 2.49 25.44
CA VAL A 17 -28.04 1.16 24.88
C VAL A 17 -26.62 0.73 25.24
N ALA A 18 -25.67 1.65 25.19
CA ALA A 18 -24.28 1.42 25.53
C ALA A 18 -23.61 2.71 26.01
N VAL A 19 -22.58 2.56 26.85
CA VAL A 19 -21.78 3.66 27.37
C VAL A 19 -20.32 3.22 27.40
N CYS A 20 -19.41 4.04 26.89
CA CYS A 20 -17.98 3.85 27.09
C CYS A 20 -17.26 5.17 27.37
N VAL A 21 -16.11 5.06 28.05
CA VAL A 21 -15.11 6.12 28.15
C VAL A 21 -14.06 5.88 27.08
N TYR A 22 -13.60 6.92 26.41
CA TYR A 22 -12.61 6.83 25.34
C TYR A 22 -11.48 7.87 25.52
N GLY A 23 -10.46 7.78 24.68
CA GLY A 23 -9.28 8.64 24.78
C GLY A 23 -8.35 8.24 25.93
N GLU A 24 -7.53 9.18 26.41
CA GLU A 24 -6.49 8.90 27.41
C GLU A 24 -7.05 8.31 28.72
N THR A 25 -8.20 8.83 29.14
CA THR A 25 -8.87 8.40 30.39
C THR A 25 -9.44 6.99 30.36
N ALA A 26 -9.54 6.35 29.17
CA ALA A 26 -9.95 4.95 29.08
C ALA A 26 -8.90 4.01 29.71
N TYR A 27 -7.64 4.43 29.83
CA TYR A 27 -6.56 3.61 30.36
C TYR A 27 -5.69 4.30 31.43
N ARG A 28 -5.69 5.64 31.52
CA ARG A 28 -5.00 6.42 32.56
C ARG A 28 -5.98 7.30 33.34
N PHE A 29 -6.87 6.66 34.10
CA PHE A 29 -7.68 7.41 35.06
C PHE A 29 -6.90 7.57 36.37
N SER A 30 -6.56 8.80 36.72
CA SER A 30 -5.85 9.18 37.95
C SER A 30 -6.59 10.30 38.70
N GLU A 31 -6.13 10.62 39.91
CA GLU A 31 -6.67 11.76 40.67
C GLU A 31 -6.39 13.11 39.99
N GLU A 32 -5.38 13.18 39.12
CA GLU A 32 -5.00 14.35 38.32
C GLU A 32 -5.79 14.48 37.02
N THR A 33 -6.68 13.53 36.70
CA THR A 33 -7.46 13.55 35.46
C THR A 33 -8.43 14.73 35.43
N GLU A 34 -8.14 15.73 34.60
CA GLU A 34 -8.97 16.94 34.49
C GLU A 34 -10.19 16.77 33.57
N ILE A 35 -10.09 15.94 32.54
CA ILE A 35 -11.11 15.78 31.50
C ILE A 35 -11.36 14.30 31.24
N VAL A 36 -12.63 13.88 31.23
CA VAL A 36 -13.07 12.54 30.82
C VAL A 36 -14.01 12.66 29.64
N ASP A 37 -13.76 11.89 28.58
CA ASP A 37 -14.63 11.84 27.40
C ASP A 37 -15.43 10.53 27.37
N ALA A 38 -16.75 10.64 27.22
CA ALA A 38 -17.67 9.50 27.21
C ALA A 38 -18.58 9.52 25.98
N LEU A 39 -18.83 8.33 25.41
CA LEU A 39 -19.79 8.10 24.36
C LEU A 39 -21.01 7.37 24.94
N ILE A 40 -22.20 7.87 24.63
CA ILE A 40 -23.49 7.24 24.94
C ILE A 40 -24.19 6.92 23.63
N VAL A 41 -24.52 5.64 23.44
CA VAL A 41 -25.41 5.21 22.35
C VAL A 41 -26.80 5.09 22.95
N MET A 42 -27.78 5.81 22.40
CA MET A 42 -29.13 5.92 22.92
C MET A 42 -30.15 5.33 21.97
N LYS A 43 -31.23 4.74 22.49
CA LYS A 43 -32.36 4.30 21.69
C LYS A 43 -33.36 5.45 21.50
N ASP A 44 -33.89 5.59 20.29
CA ASP A 44 -34.95 6.54 19.93
C ASP A 44 -34.60 8.00 20.28
N PHE A 45 -33.34 8.39 20.04
CA PHE A 45 -32.82 9.70 20.45
C PHE A 45 -33.19 10.78 19.42
N LYS A 46 -34.25 11.54 19.72
CA LYS A 46 -34.83 12.56 18.84
C LYS A 46 -33.89 13.66 18.35
N ARG A 47 -32.78 13.93 19.06
CA ARG A 47 -31.81 14.96 18.65
C ARG A 47 -30.77 14.44 17.67
N GLU A 48 -30.81 13.15 17.34
CA GLU A 48 -29.87 12.44 16.46
C GLU A 48 -28.45 12.34 17.05
N ILE A 49 -27.84 13.46 17.40
CA ILE A 49 -26.53 13.56 18.06
C ILE A 49 -26.43 14.85 18.88
N ALA A 50 -25.81 14.79 20.06
CA ALA A 50 -25.63 15.93 20.94
C ALA A 50 -24.34 15.82 21.78
N SER A 51 -23.76 16.97 22.12
CA SER A 51 -22.62 17.07 23.02
C SER A 51 -23.01 17.76 24.33
N TYR A 52 -22.54 17.24 25.46
CA TYR A 52 -22.81 17.79 26.79
C TYR A 52 -21.50 17.94 27.58
N GLY A 53 -21.32 19.09 28.24
CA GLY A 53 -20.30 19.28 29.26
C GLY A 53 -20.92 19.19 30.66
N LYS A 54 -20.38 18.35 31.53
CA LYS A 54 -20.78 18.24 32.95
C LYS A 54 -19.54 18.35 33.84
N ARG A 55 -19.69 18.88 35.05
CA ARG A 55 -18.63 18.83 36.07
C ARG A 55 -18.95 17.69 37.04
N VAL A 56 -18.01 16.79 37.27
CA VAL A 56 -18.15 15.64 38.17
C VAL A 56 -16.93 15.59 39.07
N ASN A 57 -17.08 15.81 40.38
CA ASN A 57 -16.05 15.65 41.40
C ASN A 57 -14.62 16.03 40.97
N GLY A 58 -14.41 17.29 40.59
CA GLY A 58 -13.09 17.83 40.25
C GLY A 58 -12.73 17.78 38.76
N PHE A 59 -13.34 16.91 37.96
CA PHE A 59 -13.07 16.79 36.53
C PHE A 59 -14.25 17.23 35.64
N LYS A 60 -13.94 17.58 34.40
CA LYS A 60 -14.90 17.89 33.34
C LYS A 60 -15.23 16.62 32.57
N LEU A 61 -16.50 16.23 32.55
CA LEU A 61 -17.02 15.13 31.75
C LEU A 61 -17.63 15.68 30.47
N ASN A 62 -17.01 15.38 29.33
CA ASN A 62 -17.61 15.62 28.02
C ASN A 62 -18.34 14.37 27.57
N ILE A 63 -19.58 14.52 27.12
CA ILE A 63 -20.44 13.42 26.70
C ILE A 63 -20.87 13.66 25.27
N ILE A 64 -20.55 12.72 24.38
CA ILE A 64 -21.18 12.62 23.07
C ILE A 64 -22.32 11.61 23.21
N ALA A 65 -23.55 12.03 22.96
CA ALA A 65 -24.73 11.16 22.91
C ALA A 65 -25.25 11.08 21.48
N LEU A 66 -25.56 9.88 21.00
CA LEU A 66 -26.05 9.70 19.64
C LEU A 66 -27.03 8.53 19.56
N ASP A 67 -27.98 8.65 18.63
CA ASP A 67 -28.97 7.62 18.32
C ASP A 67 -28.33 6.33 17.79
N LYS A 68 -28.85 5.19 18.24
CA LYS A 68 -28.36 3.86 17.90
C LYS A 68 -28.36 3.59 16.39
N GLU A 69 -29.42 3.96 15.68
CA GLU A 69 -29.53 3.68 14.24
C GLU A 69 -28.49 4.49 13.46
N LEU A 70 -28.30 5.75 13.84
CA LEU A 70 -27.26 6.61 13.27
C LEU A 70 -25.86 6.09 13.60
N PHE A 71 -25.66 5.51 14.79
CA PHE A 71 -24.37 4.92 15.16
C PHE A 71 -24.06 3.73 14.27
N GLU A 72 -25.01 2.80 14.16
CA GLU A 72 -24.86 1.61 13.33
C GLU A 72 -24.68 1.99 11.85
N LYS A 73 -25.31 3.07 11.40
CA LYS A 73 -25.12 3.61 10.04
C LYS A 73 -23.71 4.17 9.85
N ASP A 74 -23.15 4.87 10.86
CA ASP A 74 -21.75 5.32 10.81
C ASP A 74 -20.76 4.15 10.83
N VAL A 75 -21.01 3.14 11.67
CA VAL A 75 -20.22 1.90 11.72
C VAL A 75 -20.23 1.18 10.36
N LYS A 76 -21.40 1.03 9.73
CA LYS A 76 -21.57 0.29 8.47
C LYS A 76 -21.10 1.06 7.24
N MET A 77 -21.32 2.38 7.19
CA MET A 77 -21.16 3.18 5.97
C MET A 77 -20.26 4.41 6.11
N GLY A 78 -19.81 4.76 7.32
CA GLY A 78 -19.08 6.00 7.59
C GLY A 78 -19.93 7.25 7.41
N PHE A 79 -21.20 7.18 7.80
CA PHE A 79 -22.22 8.23 7.60
C PHE A 79 -21.79 9.62 8.11
N PHE A 80 -21.10 9.71 9.24
CA PHE A 80 -20.56 10.96 9.81
C PHE A 80 -19.09 11.20 9.41
N GLY A 81 -18.67 10.70 8.24
CA GLY A 81 -17.24 10.71 7.90
C GLY A 81 -16.40 9.85 8.85
N GLU A 82 -17.04 8.87 9.50
CA GLU A 82 -16.45 7.91 10.45
C GLU A 82 -16.14 8.49 11.84
N PHE A 83 -16.47 9.76 12.10
CA PHE A 83 -16.09 10.47 13.34
C PHE A 83 -16.45 9.73 14.63
N VAL A 84 -17.64 9.14 14.71
CA VAL A 84 -18.11 8.48 15.95
C VAL A 84 -17.64 7.03 15.99
N SER A 85 -17.68 6.32 14.85
CA SER A 85 -17.16 4.95 14.76
C SER A 85 -15.65 4.86 15.02
N ASP A 86 -14.88 5.89 14.67
CA ASP A 86 -13.43 5.97 14.89
C ASP A 86 -13.04 5.93 16.37
N ILE A 87 -13.95 6.34 17.26
CA ILE A 87 -13.76 6.19 18.72
C ILE A 87 -13.47 4.73 19.09
N LEU A 88 -14.02 3.77 18.34
CA LEU A 88 -13.82 2.33 18.60
C LEU A 88 -12.54 1.77 17.96
N LEU A 89 -11.83 2.55 17.15
CA LEU A 89 -10.49 2.19 16.69
C LEU A 89 -9.44 2.40 17.79
N ALA A 90 -9.84 3.08 18.87
CA ALA A 90 -9.10 3.35 20.07
C ALA A 90 -9.26 2.31 21.17
N PRO A 91 -8.36 2.29 22.17
CA PRO A 91 -8.72 1.82 23.50
C PRO A 91 -9.94 2.59 24.02
N TYR A 92 -10.93 1.85 24.49
CA TYR A 92 -12.10 2.38 25.19
C TYR A 92 -12.42 1.49 26.38
N LEU A 93 -12.97 2.09 27.44
CA LEU A 93 -13.46 1.38 28.61
C LEU A 93 -14.99 1.26 28.52
N PRO A 94 -15.53 0.06 28.26
CA PRO A 94 -16.98 -0.18 28.26
C PRO A 94 -17.53 -0.06 29.69
N LEU A 95 -18.50 0.84 29.88
CA LEU A 95 -19.22 1.00 31.16
C LEU A 95 -20.62 0.38 31.11
N LEU A 96 -21.23 0.28 29.93
CA LEU A 96 -22.52 -0.37 29.70
C LEU A 96 -22.51 -1.11 28.37
N ASN A 97 -23.05 -2.35 28.38
CA ASN A 97 -23.26 -3.20 27.21
C ASN A 97 -21.99 -3.49 26.38
N HIS A 98 -21.05 -4.19 27.02
CA HIS A 98 -19.76 -4.56 26.42
C HIS A 98 -19.92 -5.36 25.11
N ARG A 99 -20.88 -6.31 25.06
CA ARG A 99 -21.11 -7.15 23.88
C ARG A 99 -21.48 -6.32 22.66
N TYR A 100 -22.37 -5.34 22.82
CA TYR A 100 -22.74 -4.43 21.74
C TYR A 100 -21.52 -3.65 21.24
N LEU A 101 -20.76 -3.03 22.15
CA LEU A 101 -19.57 -2.24 21.80
C LEU A 101 -18.50 -3.08 21.08
N LYS A 102 -18.26 -4.32 21.52
CA LYS A 102 -17.34 -5.24 20.83
C LYS A 102 -17.81 -5.63 19.44
N ALA A 103 -19.12 -5.83 19.25
CA ALA A 103 -19.68 -6.16 17.94
C ALA A 103 -19.52 -5.00 16.94
N VAL A 104 -19.82 -3.77 17.37
CA VAL A 104 -19.66 -2.58 16.50
C VAL A 104 -18.18 -2.19 16.29
N GLU A 105 -17.31 -2.45 17.28
CA GLU A 105 -15.85 -2.32 17.12
C GLU A 105 -15.36 -3.23 16.01
N LEU A 106 -15.72 -4.52 16.05
CA LEU A 106 -15.32 -5.50 15.06
C LEU A 106 -15.79 -5.11 13.65
N GLN A 107 -17.05 -4.68 13.51
CA GLN A 107 -17.58 -4.19 12.23
C GLN A 107 -16.81 -2.98 11.71
N THR A 108 -16.49 -2.02 12.58
CA THR A 108 -15.74 -0.81 12.23
C THR A 108 -14.32 -1.15 11.78
N LYS A 109 -13.61 -2.00 12.52
CA LYS A 109 -12.25 -2.46 12.17
C LYS A 109 -12.27 -3.24 10.86
N LYS A 110 -13.20 -4.17 10.67
CA LYS A 110 -13.37 -4.94 9.43
C LYS A 110 -13.58 -4.03 8.22
N ARG A 111 -14.47 -3.04 8.33
CA ARG A 111 -14.72 -2.05 7.27
C ARG A 111 -13.47 -1.25 6.94
N ASN A 112 -12.75 -0.76 7.95
CA ASN A 112 -11.52 0.02 7.76
C ASN A 112 -10.41 -0.82 7.09
N VAL A 113 -10.17 -2.04 7.58
CA VAL A 113 -9.19 -2.97 7.01
C VAL A 113 -9.53 -3.26 5.54
N LYS A 114 -10.79 -3.61 5.24
CA LYS A 114 -11.24 -3.82 3.86
C LYS A 114 -11.00 -2.59 2.98
N THR A 115 -11.33 -1.39 3.47
CA THR A 115 -11.11 -0.13 2.74
C THR A 115 -9.63 0.13 2.46
N ILE A 116 -8.75 -0.23 3.38
CA ILE A 116 -7.30 -0.10 3.23
C ILE A 116 -6.78 -1.09 2.18
N LEU A 117 -7.24 -2.35 2.21
CA LEU A 117 -6.90 -3.36 1.20
C LEU A 117 -7.37 -2.94 -0.20
N GLU A 118 -8.61 -2.45 -0.33
CA GLU A 118 -9.12 -1.90 -1.60
C GLU A 118 -8.25 -0.76 -2.12
N ASN A 119 -7.74 0.10 -1.23
CA ASN A 119 -6.82 1.16 -1.64
C ASN A 119 -5.48 0.61 -2.11
N LEU A 120 -4.88 -0.33 -1.38
CA LEU A 120 -3.63 -0.97 -1.79
C LEU A 120 -3.75 -1.60 -3.19
N ILE A 121 -4.85 -2.29 -3.47
CA ILE A 121 -5.11 -2.90 -4.78
C ILE A 121 -5.21 -1.83 -5.89
N LEU A 122 -5.81 -0.68 -5.58
CA LEU A 122 -6.00 0.39 -6.55
C LEU A 122 -4.77 1.29 -6.72
N GLU A 123 -3.89 1.35 -5.74
CA GLU A 123 -2.65 2.13 -5.74
C GLU A 123 -1.48 1.33 -6.31
N LEU A 124 -1.44 0.03 -6.04
CA LEU A 124 -0.38 -0.91 -6.42
C LEU A 124 -0.97 -2.16 -7.11
N PRO A 125 -1.56 -2.01 -8.32
CA PRO A 125 -2.35 -3.05 -8.96
C PRO A 125 -1.56 -4.30 -9.36
N GLU A 126 -0.25 -4.20 -9.57
CA GLU A 126 0.60 -5.35 -9.90
C GLU A 126 1.30 -5.89 -8.65
N LEU A 127 1.77 -5.00 -7.77
CA LEU A 127 2.50 -5.40 -6.56
C LEU A 127 1.59 -6.04 -5.50
N CYS A 128 0.30 -5.69 -5.47
CA CYS A 128 -0.61 -6.14 -4.41
C CYS A 128 -0.72 -7.66 -4.25
N GLN A 129 -0.43 -8.44 -5.31
CA GLN A 129 -0.36 -9.91 -5.27
C GLN A 129 0.87 -10.43 -4.51
N GLU A 130 1.95 -9.65 -4.52
CA GLU A 130 3.25 -9.99 -3.92
C GLU A 130 3.41 -9.44 -2.49
N LEU A 131 2.48 -8.59 -2.04
CA LEU A 131 2.58 -7.94 -0.74
C LEU A 131 2.35 -8.92 0.42
N LEU A 132 3.28 -8.87 1.36
CA LEU A 132 3.20 -9.44 2.69
C LEU A 132 2.91 -8.31 3.68
N ILE A 133 1.69 -8.29 4.24
CA ILE A 133 1.20 -7.17 5.06
C ILE A 133 1.23 -7.58 6.53
N LYS A 134 2.03 -6.90 7.37
CA LYS A 134 1.93 -7.10 8.82
C LYS A 134 0.61 -6.51 9.33
N PRO A 135 -0.13 -7.17 10.24
CA PRO A 135 -1.39 -6.65 10.80
C PRO A 135 -1.30 -5.23 11.35
N GLU A 136 -0.13 -4.84 11.89
CA GLU A 136 0.16 -3.50 12.42
C GLU A 136 -0.01 -2.41 11.35
N TYR A 137 0.16 -2.75 10.07
CA TYR A 137 -0.04 -1.84 8.95
C TYR A 137 -1.37 -1.09 9.05
N PHE A 138 -2.46 -1.78 9.37
CA PHE A 138 -3.81 -1.20 9.31
C PHE A 138 -4.01 -0.08 10.33
N ILE A 139 -3.60 -0.25 11.58
CA ILE A 139 -3.75 0.80 12.59
C ILE A 139 -2.84 2.00 12.28
N HIS A 140 -1.63 1.74 11.77
CA HIS A 140 -0.71 2.80 11.38
C HIS A 140 -1.20 3.57 10.14
N GLU A 141 -1.81 2.89 9.18
CA GLU A 141 -2.38 3.52 7.98
C GLU A 141 -3.62 4.35 8.32
N ILE A 142 -4.48 3.87 9.23
CA ILE A 142 -5.61 4.65 9.78
C ILE A 142 -5.09 5.93 10.43
N ALA A 143 -4.13 5.81 11.35
CA ALA A 143 -3.54 6.94 12.04
C ALA A 143 -2.97 7.96 11.06
N TYR A 144 -2.18 7.49 10.08
CA TYR A 144 -1.59 8.34 9.05
C TYR A 144 -2.66 9.12 8.26
N ARG A 145 -3.70 8.44 7.76
CA ARG A 145 -4.77 9.08 6.98
C ARG A 145 -5.55 10.11 7.80
N LYS A 146 -5.85 9.83 9.07
CA LYS A 146 -6.63 10.72 9.93
C LYS A 146 -5.86 12.01 10.26
N THR A 147 -4.54 11.96 10.41
CA THR A 147 -3.71 13.17 10.59
C THR A 147 -3.64 14.06 9.35
N LYS A 148 -3.85 13.51 8.14
CA LYS A 148 -3.82 14.24 6.87
C LYS A 148 -5.14 14.95 6.54
N ILE A 149 -6.28 14.38 6.91
CA ILE A 149 -7.62 14.81 6.45
C ILE A 149 -8.24 15.91 7.32
N PHE A 150 -7.92 15.98 8.61
CA PHE A 150 -8.60 16.91 9.54
C PHE A 150 -7.65 17.94 10.18
N PRO A 151 -7.25 19.01 9.47
CA PRO A 151 -6.43 20.10 10.02
C PRO A 151 -6.95 20.66 11.34
N GLN A 152 -8.28 20.77 11.49
CA GLN A 152 -8.96 21.34 12.66
C GLN A 152 -9.02 20.40 13.87
N ILE A 153 -8.85 19.09 13.67
CA ILE A 153 -8.89 18.04 14.72
C ILE A 153 -7.48 17.44 14.90
N LYS A 154 -6.45 18.04 14.29
CA LYS A 154 -5.06 17.57 14.32
C LYS A 154 -4.58 17.33 15.74
N HIS A 155 -4.88 18.23 16.67
CA HIS A 155 -4.36 18.14 18.04
C HIS A 155 -4.90 16.92 18.78
N SER A 156 -6.22 16.65 18.73
CA SER A 156 -6.83 15.53 19.46
C SER A 156 -6.64 14.17 18.77
N SER A 157 -6.76 14.09 17.45
CA SER A 157 -6.58 12.82 16.74
C SER A 157 -5.10 12.42 16.65
N ALA A 158 -4.17 13.36 16.46
CA ALA A 158 -2.75 13.03 16.38
C ALA A 158 -2.15 12.71 17.76
N SER A 159 -2.50 13.45 18.83
CA SER A 159 -2.07 13.10 20.19
C SER A 159 -2.59 11.72 20.58
N PHE A 160 -3.85 11.43 20.24
CA PHE A 160 -4.51 10.17 20.47
C PHE A 160 -3.78 8.98 19.80
N PHE A 161 -3.58 9.02 18.48
CA PHE A 161 -2.89 7.93 17.79
C PHE A 161 -1.41 7.83 18.20
N LYS A 162 -0.75 8.96 18.51
CA LYS A 162 0.62 8.97 19.05
C LYS A 162 0.70 8.16 20.34
N GLU A 163 -0.30 8.29 21.21
CA GLU A 163 -0.29 7.62 22.49
C GLU A 163 -0.65 6.14 22.41
N VAL A 164 -1.63 5.78 21.58
CA VAL A 164 -1.96 4.37 21.29
C VAL A 164 -0.76 3.62 20.73
N LEU A 165 0.02 4.27 19.85
CA LEU A 165 1.17 3.66 19.20
C LEU A 165 2.46 3.65 20.06
N LYS A 166 2.56 4.48 21.10
CA LYS A 166 3.71 4.52 22.02
C LYS A 166 3.57 3.61 23.25
N ASN A 167 2.35 3.25 23.64
CA ASN A 167 2.09 2.54 24.89
C ASN A 167 1.95 1.02 24.70
N LYS A 168 2.10 0.27 25.81
CA LYS A 168 1.84 -1.18 25.91
C LYS A 168 0.40 -1.62 25.56
N ASN A 169 -0.50 -0.67 25.27
CA ASN A 169 -1.91 -0.91 24.98
C ASN A 169 -2.19 -1.23 23.50
N ILE A 170 -1.16 -1.15 22.63
CA ILE A 170 -1.30 -1.52 21.22
C ILE A 170 -1.77 -2.98 21.07
N GLU A 171 -1.37 -3.88 21.97
CA GLU A 171 -1.76 -5.29 21.93
C GLU A 171 -3.28 -5.49 21.96
N HIS A 172 -3.99 -4.81 22.88
CA HIS A 172 -5.45 -4.93 22.97
C HIS A 172 -6.17 -4.32 21.76
N VAL A 173 -5.65 -3.22 21.22
CA VAL A 173 -6.19 -2.63 19.97
C VAL A 173 -5.99 -3.61 18.82
N MET A 174 -4.80 -4.23 18.76
CA MET A 174 -4.40 -5.19 17.74
C MET A 174 -5.19 -6.50 17.82
N GLU A 175 -5.65 -6.95 18.99
CA GLU A 175 -6.58 -8.09 19.09
C GLU A 175 -7.84 -7.88 18.25
N GLY A 176 -8.43 -6.68 18.33
CA GLY A 176 -9.60 -6.35 17.49
C GLY A 176 -9.29 -6.33 15.99
N PHE A 177 -8.09 -5.89 15.59
CA PHE A 177 -7.67 -5.94 14.18
C PHE A 177 -7.39 -7.38 13.71
N LYS A 178 -6.77 -8.20 14.55
CA LYS A 178 -6.54 -9.63 14.27
C LYS A 178 -7.87 -10.38 14.10
N LEU A 179 -8.86 -10.09 14.94
CA LEU A 179 -10.22 -10.63 14.80
C LEU A 179 -10.88 -10.17 13.49
N ALA A 180 -10.77 -8.88 13.15
CA ALA A 180 -11.29 -8.37 11.89
C ALA A 180 -10.65 -9.04 10.67
N LEU A 181 -9.34 -9.28 10.70
CA LEU A 181 -8.61 -9.99 9.65
C LEU A 181 -9.04 -11.46 9.53
N LYS A 182 -9.26 -12.16 10.65
CA LYS A 182 -9.81 -13.53 10.64
C LYS A 182 -11.21 -13.60 10.02
N GLU A 183 -12.06 -12.61 10.27
CA GLU A 183 -13.37 -12.55 9.59
C GLU A 183 -13.22 -12.29 8.08
N LEU A 184 -12.28 -11.44 7.66
CA LEU A 184 -11.99 -11.21 6.24
C LEU A 184 -11.37 -12.43 5.55
N GLU A 185 -10.61 -13.24 6.28
CA GLU A 185 -10.10 -14.52 5.79
C GLU A 185 -11.25 -15.51 5.54
N LYS A 186 -12.19 -15.63 6.50
CA LYS A 186 -13.42 -16.44 6.33
C LYS A 186 -14.27 -15.97 5.15
N GLU A 187 -14.31 -14.67 4.90
CA GLU A 187 -14.98 -14.07 3.72
C GLU A 187 -14.20 -14.30 2.41
N GLY A 188 -13.01 -14.90 2.46
CA GLY A 188 -12.21 -15.19 1.27
C GLY A 188 -11.54 -13.96 0.65
N LEU A 189 -11.36 -12.88 1.41
CA LEU A 189 -10.72 -11.65 0.90
C LEU A 189 -9.21 -11.63 1.12
N VAL A 190 -8.76 -12.28 2.20
CA VAL A 190 -7.34 -12.40 2.57
C VAL A 190 -7.01 -13.83 2.98
N GLU A 191 -5.72 -14.11 3.12
CA GLU A 191 -5.18 -15.32 3.75
C GLU A 191 -4.03 -14.97 4.68
N PHE A 192 -3.85 -15.73 5.75
CA PHE A 192 -2.66 -15.63 6.58
C PHE A 192 -1.52 -16.48 6.01
N SER A 193 -0.33 -15.87 5.92
CA SER A 193 0.93 -16.55 5.62
C SER A 193 1.91 -16.23 6.74
N ASN A 194 2.07 -17.17 7.68
CA ASN A 194 2.81 -16.98 8.93
C ASN A 194 2.30 -15.77 9.73
N GLU A 195 3.15 -14.77 9.97
CA GLU A 195 2.78 -13.52 10.66
C GLU A 195 2.18 -12.45 9.72
N TYR A 196 2.10 -12.72 8.42
CA TYR A 196 1.67 -11.77 7.39
C TYR A 196 0.26 -12.10 6.88
N VAL A 197 -0.37 -11.07 6.31
CA VAL A 197 -1.63 -11.15 5.60
C VAL A 197 -1.35 -10.93 4.11
N LYS A 198 -1.87 -11.83 3.26
CA LYS A 198 -1.86 -11.67 1.80
C LYS A 198 -3.27 -11.40 1.29
N ILE A 199 -3.35 -10.63 0.21
CA ILE A 199 -4.62 -10.35 -0.47
C ILE A 199 -4.92 -11.49 -1.44
N LYS A 200 -6.12 -12.07 -1.38
CA LYS A 200 -6.48 -13.15 -2.30
C LYS A 200 -6.68 -12.64 -3.73
N PRO A 201 -6.22 -13.36 -4.77
CA PRO A 201 -6.40 -12.96 -6.17
C PRO A 201 -7.86 -12.67 -6.55
N SER A 202 -8.80 -13.47 -6.05
CA SER A 202 -10.25 -13.28 -6.28
C SER A 202 -10.75 -11.90 -5.84
N PHE A 203 -10.25 -11.39 -4.71
CA PHE A 203 -10.61 -10.08 -4.19
C PHE A 203 -9.96 -8.94 -4.99
N ILE A 204 -8.72 -9.15 -5.44
CA ILE A 204 -8.01 -8.22 -6.33
C ILE A 204 -8.81 -8.01 -7.61
N ASP A 205 -9.24 -9.09 -8.25
CA ASP A 205 -10.03 -9.06 -9.49
C ASP A 205 -11.38 -8.38 -9.28
N GLU A 206 -12.06 -8.64 -8.16
CA GLU A 206 -13.32 -7.98 -7.80
C GLU A 206 -13.14 -6.47 -7.72
N VAL A 207 -12.10 -6.01 -7.01
CA VAL A 207 -11.81 -4.58 -6.82
C VAL A 207 -11.42 -3.91 -8.14
N LYS A 208 -10.58 -4.55 -8.96
CA LYS A 208 -10.19 -4.06 -10.29
C LYS A 208 -11.41 -3.87 -11.20
N LYS A 209 -12.35 -4.83 -11.22
CA LYS A 209 -13.61 -4.76 -11.99
C LYS A 209 -14.55 -3.66 -11.49
N GLN A 210 -14.61 -3.43 -10.18
CA GLN A 210 -15.50 -2.45 -9.56
C GLN A 210 -14.86 -1.07 -9.31
N LYS A 211 -13.68 -0.79 -9.89
CA LYS A 211 -12.87 0.40 -9.57
C LYS A 211 -13.66 1.71 -9.53
N PHE A 212 -14.49 1.96 -10.54
CA PHE A 212 -15.28 3.19 -10.62
C PHE A 212 -16.34 3.26 -9.53
N ARG A 213 -17.08 2.17 -9.28
CA ARG A 213 -18.09 2.10 -8.22
C ARG A 213 -17.50 2.37 -6.84
N ILE A 214 -16.31 1.82 -6.55
CA ILE A 214 -15.60 2.03 -5.28
C ILE A 214 -15.17 3.50 -5.13
N ILE A 215 -14.64 4.11 -6.20
CA ILE A 215 -14.25 5.52 -6.22
C ILE A 215 -15.47 6.42 -5.98
N PHE A 216 -16.58 6.19 -6.69
CA PHE A 216 -17.80 6.99 -6.56
C PHE A 216 -18.47 6.85 -5.18
N LYS A 217 -18.47 5.66 -4.57
CA LYS A 217 -18.98 5.47 -3.20
C LYS A 217 -18.21 6.30 -2.16
N LYS A 218 -16.91 6.52 -2.36
CA LYS A 218 -16.09 7.34 -1.45
C LYS A 218 -16.44 8.82 -1.50
N LEU A 219 -16.98 9.31 -2.61
CA LEU A 219 -17.34 10.71 -2.82
C LEU A 219 -18.63 11.12 -2.09
N GLN A 220 -19.49 10.16 -1.69
CA GLN A 220 -20.79 10.42 -1.07
C GLN A 220 -20.76 10.71 0.45
N ARG A 221 -19.61 11.03 1.04
CA ARG A 221 -19.48 11.37 2.48
C ARG A 221 -20.01 12.79 2.77
N LYS A 222 -21.33 12.95 2.66
CA LYS A 222 -22.04 14.24 2.64
C LYS A 222 -22.60 14.62 4.01
N VAL A 223 -21.79 14.65 5.08
CA VAL A 223 -22.20 15.21 6.40
C VAL A 223 -21.01 15.74 7.22
N LEU A 224 -20.09 16.52 6.62
CA LEU A 224 -19.01 17.15 7.40
C LEU A 224 -19.54 18.30 8.29
N SER A 225 -20.62 18.96 7.89
CA SER A 225 -21.18 20.12 8.59
C SER A 225 -21.75 19.78 9.97
N THR A 226 -22.50 18.67 10.11
CA THR A 226 -23.11 18.27 11.39
C THR A 226 -22.06 17.86 12.42
N VAL A 227 -20.93 17.28 12.00
CA VAL A 227 -19.81 16.92 12.89
C VAL A 227 -19.08 18.15 13.42
N LEU A 228 -18.89 19.18 12.58
CA LEU A 228 -18.24 20.43 12.96
C LEU A 228 -19.05 21.21 14.02
N GLU A 229 -20.38 21.10 14.02
CA GLU A 229 -21.26 21.74 15.01
C GLU A 229 -21.23 21.05 16.39
N LEU A 230 -20.72 19.81 16.48
CA LEU A 230 -20.64 19.01 17.70
C LEU A 230 -19.33 19.16 18.46
N ILE A 231 -18.33 19.81 17.84
CA ILE A 231 -17.08 20.16 18.50
C ILE A 231 -17.41 21.22 19.56
N PRO A 232 -17.13 20.98 20.85
CA PRO A 232 -17.39 21.98 21.88
C PRO A 232 -16.68 23.29 21.51
N LYS A 233 -17.41 24.40 21.43
CA LYS A 233 -16.85 25.77 21.23
C LYS A 233 -15.85 26.21 22.31
N THR A 234 -15.49 25.32 23.24
CA THR A 234 -14.58 25.55 24.36
C THR A 234 -13.13 25.16 24.08
N SER A 235 -12.79 24.65 22.89
CA SER A 235 -11.39 24.69 22.45
C SER A 235 -11.05 26.18 22.29
N GLY A 236 -10.16 26.70 23.14
CA GLY A 236 -9.74 28.10 23.15
C GLY A 236 -9.20 28.57 21.78
N PRO A 237 -8.78 29.84 21.66
CA PRO A 237 -8.18 30.34 20.42
C PRO A 237 -7.11 29.35 19.96
N LEU A 238 -7.21 28.94 18.69
CA LEU A 238 -6.24 28.10 17.99
C LEU A 238 -4.87 28.78 18.07
N ILE A 239 -4.13 28.51 19.14
CA ILE A 239 -2.72 28.80 19.14
C ILE A 239 -2.13 27.78 18.16
N PHE A 240 -1.65 28.28 17.01
CA PHE A 240 -0.78 27.57 16.08
C PHE A 240 0.60 27.29 16.74
N GLU A 241 0.62 26.91 18.00
CA GLU A 241 1.83 26.50 18.70
C GLU A 241 2.08 25.03 18.38
N GLU A 242 3.23 24.85 17.74
CA GLU A 242 3.83 23.62 17.28
C GLU A 242 2.99 22.82 16.28
N ILE A 243 3.30 23.07 15.00
CA ILE A 243 3.21 22.09 13.93
C ILE A 243 3.98 20.85 14.42
N ILE A 244 3.32 19.95 15.16
CA ILE A 244 3.87 18.65 15.53
C ILE A 244 4.34 18.04 14.21
N PRO A 245 5.64 17.78 14.05
CA PRO A 245 6.19 17.50 12.75
C PRO A 245 5.52 16.24 12.20
N TYR A 246 4.77 16.44 11.13
CA TYR A 246 4.15 15.47 10.22
C TYR A 246 5.03 14.27 9.84
N ARG A 247 6.31 14.26 10.23
CA ARG A 247 7.28 13.18 10.08
C ARG A 247 7.01 11.96 10.98
N GLU A 248 6.37 12.08 12.15
CA GLU A 248 6.20 10.93 13.07
C GLU A 248 5.25 9.83 12.53
N PHE A 249 4.25 10.20 11.71
CA PHE A 249 3.27 9.25 11.16
C PHE A 249 3.58 8.78 9.73
N LYS A 250 4.66 9.29 9.12
CA LYS A 250 5.12 8.77 7.82
C LYS A 250 5.75 7.38 7.98
N GLY A 251 5.25 6.43 7.19
CA GLY A 251 5.87 5.12 7.02
C GLY A 251 5.08 3.95 7.58
N SER A 252 3.75 3.94 7.40
CA SER A 252 2.96 2.70 7.47
C SER A 252 3.51 1.64 6.51
N GLU A 253 4.05 2.07 5.36
CA GLU A 253 4.79 1.26 4.39
C GLU A 253 5.89 0.38 5.00
N LYS A 254 6.40 0.71 6.20
CA LYS A 254 7.39 -0.14 6.89
C LYS A 254 6.85 -1.54 7.22
N TYR A 255 5.53 -1.67 7.29
CA TYR A 255 4.81 -2.92 7.57
C TYR A 255 4.36 -3.66 6.31
N LEU A 256 4.69 -3.14 5.13
CA LEU A 256 4.48 -3.77 3.84
C LEU A 256 5.80 -4.36 3.36
N TYR A 257 5.78 -5.63 3.01
CA TYR A 257 6.98 -6.37 2.61
C TYR A 257 6.78 -7.05 1.27
N ILE A 258 7.89 -7.22 0.56
CA ILE A 258 8.02 -8.05 -0.63
C ILE A 258 9.19 -9.02 -0.43
N SER A 259 9.20 -10.13 -1.16
CA SER A 259 10.22 -11.17 -1.00
C SER A 259 11.29 -11.07 -2.09
N THR A 260 12.56 -11.20 -1.71
CA THR A 260 13.66 -11.39 -2.65
C THR A 260 14.52 -12.58 -2.20
N PRO A 261 15.43 -13.11 -3.05
CA PRO A 261 16.38 -14.14 -2.64
C PRO A 261 17.23 -13.74 -1.43
N MET A 262 17.44 -12.45 -1.22
CA MET A 262 18.17 -11.89 -0.06
C MET A 262 17.29 -11.68 1.18
N GLY A 263 16.01 -12.08 1.13
CA GLY A 263 15.06 -12.02 2.24
C GLY A 263 13.89 -11.05 2.02
N LEU A 264 13.19 -10.73 3.11
CA LEU A 264 12.05 -9.80 3.06
C LEU A 264 12.53 -8.35 3.03
N VAL A 265 12.00 -7.58 2.09
CA VAL A 265 12.29 -6.16 1.91
C VAL A 265 11.05 -5.33 2.25
N SER A 266 11.22 -4.37 3.14
CA SER A 266 10.16 -3.41 3.48
C SER A 266 9.98 -2.37 2.37
N LEU A 267 8.75 -1.91 2.12
CA LEU A 267 8.51 -0.79 1.19
C LEU A 267 9.08 0.56 1.68
N LYS A 268 9.52 0.62 2.95
CA LYS A 268 10.25 1.78 3.49
C LYS A 268 11.78 1.65 3.35
N GLU A 269 12.28 0.50 2.90
CA GLU A 269 13.70 0.21 2.82
C GLU A 269 14.42 1.20 1.90
N ARG A 270 15.57 1.70 2.37
CA ARG A 270 16.45 2.65 1.70
C ARG A 270 17.87 2.14 1.80
N VAL A 271 18.34 1.52 0.73
CA VAL A 271 19.72 1.07 0.54
C VAL A 271 20.21 1.68 -0.77
N SER A 272 21.31 2.44 -0.70
CA SER A 272 22.00 2.98 -1.87
C SER A 272 22.74 1.88 -2.62
N ILE A 273 23.28 2.17 -3.81
CA ILE A 273 24.10 1.20 -4.55
C ILE A 273 25.38 0.89 -3.76
N GLU A 274 25.94 1.90 -3.12
CA GLU A 274 27.17 1.81 -2.33
C GLU A 274 26.94 1.01 -1.03
N ASP A 275 25.79 1.17 -0.38
CA ASP A 275 25.44 0.43 0.84
C ASP A 275 25.02 -1.02 0.55
N PHE A 276 24.54 -1.30 -0.66
CA PHE A 276 24.13 -2.65 -1.08
C PHE A 276 25.29 -3.64 -1.00
N ILE A 277 26.48 -3.22 -1.42
CA ILE A 277 27.68 -4.08 -1.53
C ILE A 277 28.14 -4.58 -0.15
N PRO A 278 28.50 -3.74 0.83
CA PRO A 278 28.94 -4.22 2.13
C PRO A 278 27.83 -4.94 2.90
N LYS A 279 26.55 -4.67 2.62
CA LYS A 279 25.40 -5.32 3.27
C LYS A 279 25.21 -6.78 2.80
N PHE A 280 25.35 -7.05 1.51
CA PHE A 280 25.04 -8.37 0.93
C PHE A 280 26.27 -9.15 0.44
N PHE A 281 27.41 -8.48 0.25
CA PHE A 281 28.67 -9.07 -0.17
C PHE A 281 29.82 -8.59 0.75
N PRO A 282 29.77 -8.88 2.08
CA PRO A 282 30.80 -8.41 3.03
C PRO A 282 32.22 -8.90 2.71
N GLU A 283 32.36 -9.94 1.89
CA GLU A 283 33.60 -10.50 1.38
C GLU A 283 34.13 -9.85 0.09
N TYR A 284 33.60 -8.69 -0.32
CA TYR A 284 34.11 -7.94 -1.46
C TYR A 284 35.56 -7.44 -1.27
N LEU A 285 36.30 -7.36 -2.37
CA LEU A 285 37.63 -6.72 -2.47
C LEU A 285 37.53 -5.33 -3.10
N SER A 286 36.80 -5.25 -4.22
CA SER A 286 36.55 -4.01 -4.94
C SER A 286 35.28 -4.15 -5.77
N PHE A 287 34.75 -3.03 -6.24
CA PHE A 287 33.63 -2.99 -7.16
C PHE A 287 33.80 -1.89 -8.20
N GLU A 288 33.15 -2.07 -9.34
CA GLU A 288 33.12 -1.13 -10.45
C GLU A 288 31.66 -0.93 -10.86
N LEU A 289 31.26 0.33 -11.09
CA LEU A 289 29.91 0.69 -11.51
C LEU A 289 30.01 1.39 -12.86
N ASN A 290 29.48 0.75 -13.91
CA ASN A 290 29.50 1.26 -15.27
C ASN A 290 28.08 1.53 -15.75
N GLU A 291 27.79 2.71 -16.30
CA GLU A 291 26.50 2.98 -16.94
C GLU A 291 26.43 2.23 -18.28
N ILE A 292 25.40 1.40 -18.46
CA ILE A 292 25.22 0.57 -19.67
C ILE A 292 24.06 1.04 -20.56
N GLY A 293 23.41 2.16 -20.18
CA GLY A 293 22.41 2.86 -20.99
C GLY A 293 20.96 2.58 -20.59
N GLY A 294 20.03 3.39 -21.11
CA GLY A 294 18.59 3.29 -20.90
C GLY A 294 17.89 4.59 -21.33
N ILE A 295 16.80 4.50 -22.10
CA ILE A 295 16.12 5.69 -22.64
C ILE A 295 15.34 6.45 -21.54
N LEU A 296 14.71 5.71 -20.62
CA LEU A 296 13.84 6.25 -19.57
C LEU A 296 14.35 6.02 -18.12
N ASN A 297 15.34 5.14 -17.94
CA ASN A 297 15.96 4.80 -16.65
C ASN A 297 17.48 4.85 -16.75
N SER A 298 18.16 5.11 -15.64
CA SER A 298 19.60 4.93 -15.56
C SER A 298 19.88 3.47 -15.18
N VAL A 299 20.46 2.70 -16.11
CA VAL A 299 20.85 1.30 -15.87
C VAL A 299 22.36 1.21 -15.72
N TYR A 300 22.79 0.55 -14.66
CA TYR A 300 24.19 0.36 -14.31
C TYR A 300 24.54 -1.12 -14.27
N LEU A 301 25.72 -1.47 -14.74
CA LEU A 301 26.37 -2.74 -14.49
C LEU A 301 27.29 -2.58 -13.28
N LEU A 302 26.94 -3.27 -12.21
CA LEU A 302 27.75 -3.39 -11.00
C LEU A 302 28.56 -4.69 -11.08
N THR A 303 29.87 -4.55 -11.14
CA THR A 303 30.83 -5.67 -11.10
C THR A 303 31.48 -5.72 -9.73
N ILE A 304 31.33 -6.83 -9.01
CA ILE A 304 31.84 -7.05 -7.65
C ILE A 304 32.92 -8.13 -7.72
N LYS A 305 34.14 -7.80 -7.27
CA LYS A 305 35.25 -8.76 -7.14
C LYS A 305 35.30 -9.24 -5.69
N LEU A 306 35.17 -10.56 -5.48
CA LEU A 306 35.17 -11.17 -4.15
C LEU A 306 36.58 -11.63 -3.74
N LYS A 307 36.78 -11.86 -2.43
CA LYS A 307 38.08 -12.32 -1.86
C LYS A 307 38.60 -13.62 -2.45
N ASP A 308 37.71 -14.50 -2.92
CA ASP A 308 38.05 -15.75 -3.59
C ASP A 308 38.45 -15.56 -5.07
N ARG A 309 38.55 -14.31 -5.53
CA ARG A 309 38.83 -13.90 -6.92
C ARG A 309 37.70 -14.20 -7.90
N SER A 310 36.52 -14.62 -7.43
CA SER A 310 35.34 -14.71 -8.28
C SER A 310 34.77 -13.31 -8.55
N GLU A 311 34.07 -13.19 -9.68
CA GLU A 311 33.41 -11.96 -10.10
C GLU A 311 31.90 -12.17 -10.15
N LYS A 312 31.14 -11.25 -9.54
CA LYS A 312 29.68 -11.20 -9.66
C LYS A 312 29.28 -9.95 -10.42
N ARG A 313 28.38 -10.11 -11.39
CA ARG A 313 27.82 -9.03 -12.19
C ARG A 313 26.33 -8.88 -11.86
N VAL A 314 25.93 -7.65 -11.54
CA VAL A 314 24.57 -7.29 -11.14
C VAL A 314 24.12 -6.11 -11.99
N VAL A 315 22.92 -6.18 -12.55
CA VAL A 315 22.29 -5.05 -13.23
C VAL A 315 21.50 -4.25 -12.20
N VAL A 316 21.73 -2.94 -12.14
CA VAL A 316 21.02 -2.03 -11.25
C VAL A 316 20.23 -1.05 -12.09
N LYS A 317 18.89 -1.10 -12.01
CA LYS A 317 18.03 -0.09 -12.67
C LYS A 317 17.55 0.93 -11.66
N LYS A 318 17.68 2.22 -12.00
CA LYS A 318 17.16 3.34 -11.23
C LYS A 318 15.98 4.00 -11.92
N PHE A 319 14.80 3.88 -11.31
CA PHE A 319 13.57 4.50 -11.75
C PHE A 319 13.45 5.89 -11.11
N LYS A 320 13.75 6.93 -11.89
CA LYS A 320 13.58 8.32 -11.43
C LYS A 320 12.12 8.75 -11.55
N ASP A 321 11.65 9.50 -10.57
CA ASP A 321 10.36 10.20 -10.65
C ASP A 321 10.47 11.40 -11.59
N TRP A 322 9.74 11.39 -12.71
CA TRP A 322 9.56 12.59 -13.51
C TRP A 322 8.53 13.50 -12.81
N LEU A 323 9.01 14.61 -12.26
CA LEU A 323 8.19 15.64 -11.60
C LEU A 323 7.01 16.13 -12.50
N GLY A 324 5.79 15.77 -12.11
CA GLY A 324 4.69 16.70 -11.83
C GLY A 324 4.32 17.83 -12.81
N LEU A 325 3.74 17.55 -13.99
CA LEU A 325 3.16 18.63 -14.82
C LEU A 325 1.77 18.42 -15.46
N LYS A 326 1.07 17.29 -15.28
CA LYS A 326 -0.30 17.15 -15.85
C LYS A 326 -1.42 16.66 -14.92
N TRP A 327 -1.12 16.16 -13.73
CA TRP A 327 -2.15 15.62 -12.81
C TRP A 327 -2.25 16.33 -11.46
N PHE A 328 -1.51 17.42 -11.29
CA PHE A 328 -1.58 18.29 -10.11
C PHE A 328 -3.02 18.71 -9.72
N PRO A 329 -3.96 18.93 -10.67
CA PRO A 329 -5.34 19.20 -10.30
C PRO A 329 -6.02 18.01 -9.59
N ILE A 330 -5.86 16.77 -10.07
CA ILE A 330 -6.59 15.61 -9.52
C ILE A 330 -6.12 15.29 -8.10
N THR A 331 -4.83 15.40 -7.80
CA THR A 331 -4.32 15.23 -6.44
C THR A 331 -4.87 16.29 -5.47
N LEU A 332 -5.15 17.51 -5.97
CA LEU A 332 -5.79 18.58 -5.19
C LEU A 332 -7.30 18.31 -4.98
N TRP A 333 -8.01 17.82 -6.00
CA TRP A 333 -9.45 17.47 -5.91
C TRP A 333 -9.73 16.19 -5.12
N THR A 334 -8.71 15.34 -4.90
CA THR A 334 -8.82 14.07 -4.16
C THR A 334 -8.24 14.13 -2.75
N LEU A 335 -7.96 15.34 -2.21
CA LEU A 335 -7.49 15.56 -0.83
C LEU A 335 -8.16 14.59 0.17
N GLY A 336 -7.42 13.52 0.52
CA GLY A 336 -7.85 12.50 1.48
C GLY A 336 -8.30 11.14 0.93
N THR A 337 -8.29 10.86 -0.38
CA THR A 337 -8.88 9.62 -0.93
C THR A 337 -7.96 8.71 -1.74
N LYS A 338 -6.83 9.19 -2.29
CA LYS A 338 -5.80 8.35 -2.94
C LYS A 338 -4.41 9.00 -2.91
N SER A 339 -3.37 8.20 -2.77
CA SER A 339 -2.02 8.55 -3.21
C SER A 339 -1.85 8.00 -4.62
N PHE A 340 -1.60 8.85 -5.62
CA PHE A 340 -1.30 8.36 -6.97
C PHE A 340 0.13 7.85 -7.01
N ALA A 341 0.32 6.61 -7.46
CA ALA A 341 1.64 6.07 -7.79
C ALA A 341 2.30 6.98 -8.83
N VAL A 342 3.50 7.46 -8.53
CA VAL A 342 4.28 8.30 -9.44
C VAL A 342 4.78 7.41 -10.61
N LEU A 343 5.04 8.01 -11.78
CA LEU A 343 5.51 7.27 -12.97
C LEU A 343 6.79 6.45 -12.70
N GLY A 344 7.65 6.84 -11.76
CA GLY A 344 8.82 6.05 -11.35
C GLY A 344 8.45 4.86 -10.47
N GLU A 345 7.70 5.11 -9.39
CA GLU A 345 7.24 4.07 -8.46
C GLU A 345 6.41 2.97 -9.16
N SER A 346 5.51 3.35 -10.07
CA SER A 346 4.68 2.39 -10.82
C SER A 346 5.48 1.52 -11.79
N ARG A 347 6.56 2.05 -12.37
CA ARG A 347 7.48 1.28 -13.25
C ARG A 347 8.31 0.29 -12.46
N LEU A 348 8.85 0.70 -11.30
CA LEU A 348 9.52 -0.22 -10.38
C LEU A 348 8.59 -1.33 -9.89
N GLU A 349 7.35 -0.98 -9.52
CA GLU A 349 6.34 -1.95 -9.12
C GLU A 349 6.14 -3.02 -10.21
N ARG A 350 5.96 -2.60 -11.47
CA ARG A 350 5.70 -3.50 -12.59
C ARG A 350 6.89 -4.38 -12.89
N GLU A 351 8.09 -3.78 -12.93
CA GLU A 351 9.33 -4.51 -13.12
C GLU A 351 9.46 -5.62 -12.08
N TYR A 352 9.21 -5.32 -10.79
CA TYR A 352 9.29 -6.34 -9.75
C TYR A 352 8.19 -7.40 -9.86
N ALA A 353 6.93 -6.96 -9.91
CA ALA A 353 5.78 -7.86 -9.77
C ALA A 353 5.59 -8.77 -10.97
N ILE A 354 5.81 -8.26 -12.19
CA ILE A 354 5.65 -9.06 -13.41
C ILE A 354 6.86 -9.97 -13.62
N ASN A 355 8.09 -9.50 -13.36
CA ASN A 355 9.28 -10.36 -13.42
C ASN A 355 9.11 -11.56 -12.48
N LYS A 356 8.80 -11.32 -11.21
CA LYS A 356 8.63 -12.39 -10.23
C LYS A 356 7.52 -13.36 -10.65
N PHE A 357 6.38 -12.84 -11.13
CA PHE A 357 5.28 -13.67 -11.62
C PHE A 357 5.69 -14.55 -12.81
N LEU A 358 6.41 -14.00 -13.78
CA LEU A 358 6.91 -14.77 -14.92
C LEU A 358 7.95 -15.82 -14.49
N GLN A 359 8.85 -15.46 -13.57
CA GLN A 359 9.84 -16.38 -13.01
C GLN A 359 9.18 -17.58 -12.31
N GLU A 360 8.17 -17.33 -11.46
CA GLU A 360 7.40 -18.36 -10.76
C GLU A 360 6.61 -19.26 -11.71
N ASN A 361 6.29 -18.77 -12.92
CA ASN A 361 5.64 -19.55 -13.99
C ASN A 361 6.63 -20.17 -14.99
N GLY A 362 7.93 -20.16 -14.68
CA GLY A 362 8.96 -20.88 -15.44
C GLY A 362 9.50 -20.17 -16.67
N PHE A 363 9.23 -18.86 -16.83
CA PHE A 363 9.85 -18.05 -17.88
C PHE A 363 11.23 -17.59 -17.46
N ASN A 364 12.13 -17.45 -18.43
CA ASN A 364 13.44 -16.87 -18.15
C ASN A 364 13.33 -15.35 -18.16
N VAL A 365 13.54 -14.78 -17.00
CA VAL A 365 13.66 -13.35 -16.73
C VAL A 365 14.81 -13.17 -15.74
N PRO A 366 15.48 -12.01 -15.71
CA PRO A 366 16.56 -11.79 -14.75
C PRO A 366 16.06 -11.92 -13.31
N GLU A 367 16.65 -12.81 -12.52
CA GLU A 367 16.36 -12.94 -11.09
C GLU A 367 16.54 -11.59 -10.38
N ILE A 368 15.50 -11.15 -9.66
CA ILE A 368 15.57 -9.94 -8.83
C ILE A 368 16.21 -10.29 -7.50
N ILE A 369 17.49 -9.96 -7.36
CA ILE A 369 18.31 -10.21 -6.17
C ILE A 369 17.80 -9.36 -5.00
N TYR A 370 17.51 -8.07 -5.26
CA TYR A 370 17.11 -7.12 -4.22
C TYR A 370 16.36 -5.91 -4.81
N VAL A 371 15.60 -5.22 -3.95
CA VAL A 371 14.88 -4.00 -4.29
C VAL A 371 15.13 -2.96 -3.20
N SER A 372 15.31 -1.69 -3.59
CA SER A 372 15.35 -0.55 -2.66
C SER A 372 14.21 0.40 -3.02
N PRO A 373 12.99 0.18 -2.51
CA PRO A 373 11.80 0.91 -2.95
C PRO A 373 11.92 2.43 -2.78
N LYS A 374 12.52 2.91 -1.68
CA LYS A 374 12.67 4.36 -1.44
C LYS A 374 13.79 5.04 -2.23
N GLU A 375 14.70 4.26 -2.81
CA GLU A 375 15.71 4.77 -3.75
C GLU A 375 15.29 4.59 -5.21
N GLY A 376 14.17 3.91 -5.47
CA GLY A 376 13.73 3.59 -6.82
C GLY A 376 14.69 2.61 -7.51
N LEU A 377 15.31 1.68 -6.78
CA LEU A 377 16.31 0.76 -7.34
C LEU A 377 15.81 -0.69 -7.36
N ILE A 378 16.17 -1.40 -8.42
CA ILE A 378 16.09 -2.86 -8.50
C ILE A 378 17.46 -3.42 -8.88
N PHE A 379 17.85 -4.52 -8.23
CA PHE A 379 19.10 -5.23 -8.46
C PHE A 379 18.75 -6.59 -9.04
N GLN A 380 19.23 -6.86 -10.25
CA GLN A 380 18.91 -8.06 -11.03
C GLN A 380 20.19 -8.81 -11.39
N GLU A 381 20.08 -10.12 -11.63
CA GLU A 381 21.17 -10.87 -12.22
C GLU A 381 21.57 -10.28 -13.58
N TYR A 382 22.86 -10.32 -13.88
CA TYR A 382 23.32 -10.04 -15.23
C TYR A 382 23.15 -11.27 -16.13
N VAL A 383 22.38 -11.11 -17.21
CA VAL A 383 22.18 -12.16 -18.21
C VAL A 383 23.24 -12.06 -19.30
N ASP A 384 24.08 -13.10 -19.42
CA ASP A 384 25.07 -13.25 -20.50
C ASP A 384 24.38 -13.82 -21.76
N GLY A 385 23.99 -12.93 -22.67
CA GLY A 385 23.32 -13.27 -23.91
C GLY A 385 23.48 -12.21 -24.99
N ILE A 386 23.13 -12.58 -26.23
CA ILE A 386 23.10 -11.67 -27.38
C ILE A 386 21.72 -11.04 -27.53
N SER A 387 21.66 -9.77 -27.94
CA SER A 387 20.38 -9.12 -28.21
C SER A 387 19.70 -9.73 -29.43
N LEU A 388 18.37 -9.87 -29.38
CA LEU A 388 17.60 -10.33 -30.53
C LEU A 388 17.74 -9.39 -31.74
N VAL A 389 18.07 -8.11 -31.51
CA VAL A 389 18.40 -7.14 -32.56
C VAL A 389 19.54 -7.64 -33.45
N GLU A 390 20.59 -8.22 -32.86
CA GLU A 390 21.74 -8.72 -33.63
C GLU A 390 21.34 -9.89 -34.54
N ILE A 391 20.50 -10.79 -34.02
CA ILE A 391 19.96 -11.94 -34.77
C ILE A 391 19.09 -11.45 -35.94
N ILE A 392 18.22 -10.45 -35.70
CA ILE A 392 17.37 -9.86 -36.74
C ILE A 392 18.23 -9.17 -37.80
N LYS A 393 19.22 -8.36 -37.40
CA LYS A 393 20.16 -7.71 -38.34
C LYS A 393 20.92 -8.74 -39.17
N GLU A 394 21.34 -9.87 -38.58
CA GLU A 394 22.00 -10.95 -39.31
C GLU A 394 21.07 -11.59 -40.36
N ILE A 395 19.81 -11.89 -39.99
CA ILE A 395 18.80 -12.40 -40.94
C ILE A 395 18.61 -11.42 -42.10
N LEU A 396 18.46 -10.14 -41.80
CA LEU A 396 18.18 -9.09 -42.80
C LEU A 396 19.40 -8.75 -43.66
N SER A 397 20.62 -9.04 -43.20
CA SER A 397 21.86 -8.85 -43.98
C SER A 397 21.99 -9.79 -45.19
N GLY A 398 21.10 -10.79 -45.31
CA GLY A 398 21.09 -11.74 -46.43
C GLY A 398 22.15 -12.85 -46.33
N LYS A 399 22.88 -12.94 -45.22
CA LYS A 399 23.84 -14.03 -44.95
C LYS A 399 23.10 -15.33 -44.65
N THR A 400 23.46 -16.40 -45.35
CA THR A 400 22.76 -17.70 -45.26
C THR A 400 23.34 -18.66 -44.23
N GLU A 401 24.59 -18.43 -43.78
CA GLU A 401 25.35 -19.34 -42.91
C GLU A 401 24.62 -19.70 -41.61
N ASN A 402 23.88 -18.76 -41.01
CA ASN A 402 23.13 -18.96 -39.76
C ASN A 402 21.59 -18.85 -39.92
N LEU A 403 21.08 -18.72 -41.15
CA LEU A 403 19.67 -18.34 -41.38
C LEU A 403 18.68 -19.33 -40.75
N SER A 404 18.87 -20.64 -40.94
CA SER A 404 17.97 -21.65 -40.36
C SER A 404 17.96 -21.62 -38.83
N ARG A 405 19.14 -21.42 -38.20
CA ARG A 405 19.26 -21.30 -36.75
C ARG A 405 18.56 -20.05 -36.24
N ASN A 406 18.79 -18.91 -36.89
CA ASN A 406 18.24 -17.63 -36.47
C ASN A 406 16.71 -17.60 -36.62
N LEU A 407 16.16 -18.18 -37.68
CA LEU A 407 14.70 -18.32 -37.84
C LEU A 407 14.08 -19.18 -36.73
N LYS A 408 14.74 -20.27 -36.31
CA LYS A 408 14.28 -21.07 -35.17
C LYS A 408 14.31 -20.30 -33.85
N LEU A 409 15.26 -19.38 -33.67
CA LEU A 409 15.29 -18.51 -32.48
C LEU A 409 14.12 -17.52 -32.49
N ILE A 410 13.77 -16.95 -33.64
CA ILE A 410 12.59 -16.08 -33.79
C ILE A 410 11.30 -16.86 -33.50
N GLU A 411 11.17 -18.08 -34.02
CA GLU A 411 10.03 -18.95 -33.71
C GLU A 411 9.94 -19.25 -32.21
N LYS A 412 11.08 -19.51 -31.55
CA LYS A 412 11.14 -19.72 -30.10
C LYS A 412 10.69 -18.48 -29.33
N VAL A 413 11.12 -17.29 -29.73
CA VAL A 413 10.67 -16.02 -29.12
C VAL A 413 9.15 -15.87 -29.24
N GLY A 414 8.60 -16.09 -30.44
CA GLY A 414 7.15 -16.03 -30.66
C GLY A 414 6.37 -17.03 -29.80
N ASN A 415 6.89 -18.26 -29.65
CA ASN A 415 6.31 -19.28 -28.78
C ASN A 415 6.32 -18.86 -27.31
N GLU A 416 7.42 -18.28 -26.81
CA GLU A 416 7.49 -17.80 -25.43
C GLU A 416 6.55 -16.60 -25.20
N MET A 417 6.46 -15.64 -26.14
CA MET A 417 5.48 -14.55 -26.08
C MET A 417 4.04 -15.07 -26.01
N ALA A 418 3.70 -16.06 -26.84
CA ALA A 418 2.36 -16.67 -26.84
C ALA A 418 2.02 -17.33 -25.50
N LYS A 419 2.99 -17.98 -24.85
CA LYS A 419 2.81 -18.56 -23.50
C LYS A 419 2.63 -17.47 -22.43
N ILE A 420 3.38 -16.37 -22.50
CA ILE A 420 3.19 -15.21 -21.61
C ILE A 420 1.77 -14.64 -21.78
N HIS A 421 1.32 -14.49 -23.03
CA HIS A 421 -0.04 -14.02 -23.36
C HIS A 421 -1.13 -14.96 -22.85
N ALA A 422 -0.88 -16.27 -22.81
CA ALA A 422 -1.78 -17.27 -22.24
C ALA A 422 -1.95 -17.12 -20.72
N LEU A 423 -0.94 -16.62 -20.01
CA LEU A 423 -1.03 -16.20 -18.60
C LEU A 423 -1.72 -14.85 -18.40
N ASN A 424 -2.25 -14.28 -19.47
CA ASN A 424 -2.93 -13.00 -19.46
C ASN A 424 -2.03 -11.82 -19.07
N VAL A 425 -0.76 -11.91 -19.45
CA VAL A 425 0.23 -10.84 -19.34
C VAL A 425 0.51 -10.27 -20.73
N SER A 426 0.65 -8.96 -20.84
CA SER A 426 1.28 -8.30 -21.99
C SER A 426 2.63 -7.71 -21.57
N LEU A 427 3.63 -7.77 -22.44
CA LEU A 427 4.97 -7.23 -22.22
C LEU A 427 4.98 -5.70 -22.27
N GLY A 428 4.11 -5.08 -23.08
CA GLY A 428 3.98 -3.62 -23.20
C GLY A 428 5.09 -2.96 -24.02
N ASP A 429 6.36 -3.31 -23.74
CA ASP A 429 7.55 -2.90 -24.51
C ASP A 429 8.27 -4.13 -25.07
N SER A 430 7.64 -4.74 -26.07
CA SER A 430 8.00 -6.00 -26.72
C SER A 430 9.05 -5.84 -27.83
N LYS A 431 9.83 -4.76 -27.82
CA LYS A 431 10.88 -4.54 -28.83
C LYS A 431 11.94 -5.66 -28.78
N PRO A 432 12.59 -5.97 -29.92
CA PRO A 432 13.66 -6.97 -29.92
C PRO A 432 14.85 -6.64 -29.00
N GLU A 433 15.09 -5.36 -28.70
CA GLU A 433 16.13 -4.94 -27.74
C GLU A 433 15.87 -5.42 -26.31
N ASN A 434 14.61 -5.69 -25.95
CA ASN A 434 14.18 -6.19 -24.65
C ASN A 434 14.15 -7.73 -24.57
N MET A 435 14.82 -8.40 -25.51
CA MET A 435 14.91 -9.86 -25.57
C MET A 435 16.36 -10.28 -25.79
N LEU A 436 16.84 -11.17 -24.90
CA LEU A 436 18.19 -11.71 -24.96
C LEU A 436 18.16 -13.21 -25.23
N ILE A 437 19.07 -13.68 -26.10
CA ILE A 437 19.32 -15.10 -26.31
C ILE A 437 20.58 -15.49 -25.56
N ALA A 438 20.41 -16.26 -24.49
CA ALA A 438 21.52 -16.80 -23.70
C ALA A 438 22.33 -17.82 -24.51
N LYS A 439 23.55 -18.12 -24.06
CA LYS A 439 24.46 -19.09 -24.72
C LYS A 439 23.85 -20.50 -24.87
N ASP A 440 22.98 -20.89 -23.94
CA ASP A 440 22.24 -22.17 -23.98
C ASP A 440 20.98 -22.11 -24.87
N GLY A 441 20.76 -20.99 -25.56
CA GLY A 441 19.64 -20.77 -26.47
C GLY A 441 18.33 -20.40 -25.76
N LYS A 442 18.31 -20.19 -24.45
CA LYS A 442 17.11 -19.70 -23.74
C LYS A 442 16.82 -18.25 -24.10
N VAL A 443 15.52 -17.93 -24.18
CA VAL A 443 15.02 -16.58 -24.40
C VAL A 443 14.77 -15.95 -23.05
N TYR A 444 15.42 -14.82 -22.79
CA TYR A 444 15.21 -13.98 -21.62
C TYR A 444 14.45 -12.72 -22.03
N PHE A 445 13.39 -12.41 -21.29
CA PHE A 445 12.69 -11.13 -21.39
C PHE A 445 13.24 -10.18 -20.34
N VAL A 446 13.66 -9.00 -20.79
CA VAL A 446 14.18 -7.93 -19.92
C VAL A 446 13.31 -6.69 -20.06
N ASP A 447 13.37 -5.80 -19.07
CA ASP A 447 12.63 -4.53 -19.08
C ASP A 447 11.10 -4.69 -19.13
N LEU A 448 10.56 -5.14 -18.01
CA LEU A 448 9.14 -5.41 -17.78
C LEU A 448 8.42 -4.22 -17.12
N GLU A 449 9.02 -3.03 -17.10
CA GLU A 449 8.44 -1.84 -16.48
C GLU A 449 7.13 -1.37 -17.14
N GLN A 450 6.90 -1.75 -18.40
CA GLN A 450 5.66 -1.49 -19.14
C GLN A 450 4.71 -2.70 -19.16
N ALA A 451 5.16 -3.85 -18.66
CA ALA A 451 4.38 -5.06 -18.64
C ALA A 451 3.21 -4.94 -17.65
N SER A 452 2.13 -5.67 -17.94
CA SER A 452 0.94 -5.67 -17.10
C SER A 452 0.10 -6.92 -17.27
N ARG A 453 -0.62 -7.30 -16.21
CA ARG A 453 -1.72 -8.27 -16.30
C ARG A 453 -2.93 -7.59 -16.95
N ASP A 454 -3.66 -8.35 -17.76
CA ASP A 454 -4.84 -7.87 -18.52
C ASP A 454 -4.51 -6.78 -19.57
N GLY A 455 -3.25 -6.64 -19.99
CA GLY A 455 -2.84 -5.65 -20.98
C GLY A 455 -3.12 -6.07 -22.43
N ASN A 456 -2.77 -5.19 -23.38
CA ASN A 456 -3.08 -5.40 -24.80
C ASN A 456 -2.04 -6.31 -25.47
N LYS A 457 -2.35 -7.60 -25.58
CA LYS A 457 -1.48 -8.60 -26.23
C LYS A 457 -1.24 -8.35 -27.73
N ALA A 458 -2.21 -7.75 -28.42
CA ALA A 458 -2.05 -7.41 -29.83
C ALA A 458 -1.05 -6.27 -30.04
N TRP A 459 -0.93 -5.37 -29.06
CA TRP A 459 0.10 -4.33 -29.06
C TRP A 459 1.50 -4.93 -29.07
N ASP A 460 1.77 -5.95 -28.25
CA ASP A 460 3.07 -6.62 -28.20
C ASP A 460 3.46 -7.21 -29.58
N ILE A 461 2.51 -7.81 -30.29
CA ILE A 461 2.80 -8.37 -31.62
C ILE A 461 3.08 -7.25 -32.63
N ALA A 462 2.28 -6.18 -32.61
CA ALA A 462 2.44 -5.05 -33.52
C ALA A 462 3.78 -4.33 -33.30
N GLU A 463 4.15 -4.08 -32.05
CA GLU A 463 5.39 -3.41 -31.67
C GLU A 463 6.60 -4.28 -32.01
N PHE A 464 6.59 -5.57 -31.65
CA PHE A 464 7.67 -6.49 -32.02
C PHE A 464 7.93 -6.48 -33.54
N LEU A 465 6.87 -6.60 -34.36
CA LEU A 465 7.00 -6.59 -35.82
C LEU A 465 7.47 -5.24 -36.37
N TYR A 466 6.94 -4.14 -35.84
CA TYR A 466 7.31 -2.79 -36.25
C TYR A 466 8.79 -2.52 -36.01
N TYR A 467 9.29 -2.78 -34.80
CA TYR A 467 10.70 -2.55 -34.46
C TYR A 467 11.64 -3.57 -35.10
N SER A 468 11.20 -4.81 -35.33
CA SER A 468 11.96 -5.76 -36.14
C SER A 468 12.14 -5.26 -37.58
N GLY A 469 11.07 -4.72 -38.17
CA GLY A 469 11.08 -4.16 -39.53
C GLY A 469 11.91 -2.87 -39.65
N HIS A 470 12.06 -2.10 -38.57
CA HIS A 470 12.89 -0.89 -38.56
C HIS A 470 14.34 -1.19 -38.99
N TYR A 471 14.88 -2.34 -38.58
CA TYR A 471 16.24 -2.75 -38.94
C TYR A 471 16.40 -3.24 -40.38
N ALA A 472 15.31 -3.33 -41.16
CA ALA A 472 15.38 -3.64 -42.59
C ALA A 472 15.68 -2.39 -43.44
N LEU A 473 15.66 -1.20 -42.85
CA LEU A 473 15.91 0.04 -43.56
C LEU A 473 17.43 0.24 -43.78
N PRO A 474 17.88 0.70 -44.96
CA PRO A 474 19.31 0.85 -45.29
C PRO A 474 20.10 1.84 -44.40
N THR A 475 19.45 2.54 -43.47
CA THR A 475 20.01 3.65 -42.69
C THR A 475 20.05 3.41 -41.17
N SER A 476 19.78 2.19 -40.69
CA SER A 476 19.62 1.85 -39.25
C SER A 476 20.65 0.85 -38.67
#